data_AF-A0A2T6FG29-F1
#
_entry.id   AF-A0A2T6FG29-F1
#
_cell.length_a   1.000
_cell.length_b   1.000
_cell.length_c   1.000
_cell.angle_alpha   90.00
_cell.angle_beta   90.00
_cell.angle_gamma   90.00
#
_symmetry.space_group_name_H-M   'P 1'
#
loop_
_entity.id
_entity.type
_entity.pdbx_description
1 polymer ?
#
loop_
_entity_poly.entity_id
_entity_poly.type
_entity_poly.pdbx_seq_one_letter_code
_entity_poly.pdbx_strand_id
1 'polypeptide(L)'
;MLNIAQHQLKITTGGYEVIASGIVHLTESELKFYIGGLTIKYRFNSDNEGERFEAEIINNELIIKLFNFSNPLGQGRIDPVELGIINGRKLFATFWVDTPDLMSNHRQFSYTFLLAEQ
;
A
#
# COMPACT_ATOMS: atom_id res chain seq x y z
N MET A 1 -13.83 -36.41 18.14
CA MET A 1 -13.37 -35.00 18.08
C MET A 1 -12.84 -34.76 16.66
N LEU A 2 -13.48 -33.88 15.90
CA LEU A 2 -12.96 -33.44 14.60
C LEU A 2 -11.85 -32.43 14.89
N ASN A 3 -10.61 -32.79 14.58
CA ASN A 3 -9.49 -31.86 14.57
C ASN A 3 -9.65 -31.00 13.31
N ILE A 4 -10.30 -29.85 13.45
CA ILE A 4 -10.35 -28.86 12.38
C ILE A 4 -8.95 -28.27 12.34
N ALA A 5 -8.10 -28.78 11.45
CA ALA A 5 -6.84 -28.13 11.11
C ALA A 5 -7.14 -26.65 10.91
N GLN A 6 -6.44 -25.78 11.64
CA GLN A 6 -6.60 -24.33 11.55
C GLN A 6 -6.47 -23.95 10.07
N HIS A 7 -7.59 -23.63 9.41
CA HIS A 7 -7.58 -23.43 7.96
C HIS A 7 -6.80 -22.16 7.69
N GLN A 8 -5.64 -22.29 7.04
CA GLN A 8 -4.89 -21.16 6.54
C GLN A 8 -5.74 -20.49 5.46
N LEU A 9 -6.30 -19.32 5.78
CA LEU A 9 -7.07 -18.52 4.83
C LEU A 9 -6.13 -18.10 3.69
N LYS A 10 -6.45 -18.52 2.47
CA LYS A 10 -5.81 -18.06 1.23
C LYS A 10 -6.82 -17.23 0.46
N ILE A 11 -6.45 -16.01 0.11
CA ILE A 11 -7.27 -15.09 -0.68
C ILE A 11 -6.55 -14.85 -2.01
N THR A 12 -7.27 -14.97 -3.11
CA THR A 12 -6.77 -14.65 -4.45
C THR A 12 -7.75 -13.77 -5.21
N THR A 13 -7.24 -12.96 -6.13
CA THR A 13 -8.05 -12.09 -6.99
C THR A 13 -7.24 -11.68 -8.22
N GLY A 14 -7.85 -11.72 -9.41
CA GLY A 14 -7.26 -11.18 -10.63
C GLY A 14 -5.87 -11.74 -11.02
N GLY A 15 -5.57 -13.00 -10.71
CA GLY A 15 -4.25 -13.61 -10.96
C GLY A 15 -3.19 -13.28 -9.89
N TYR A 16 -3.62 -12.76 -8.75
CA TYR A 16 -2.77 -12.44 -7.61
C TYR A 16 -3.24 -13.14 -6.35
N GLU A 17 -2.29 -13.48 -5.48
CA GLU A 17 -2.53 -13.88 -4.10
C GLU A 17 -2.41 -12.66 -3.18
N VAL A 18 -3.41 -12.44 -2.33
CA VAL A 18 -3.37 -11.40 -1.30
C VAL A 18 -2.56 -11.90 -0.11
N ILE A 19 -1.44 -11.24 0.17
CA ILE A 19 -0.56 -11.60 1.29
C ILE A 19 -0.79 -10.72 2.53
N ALA A 20 -1.31 -9.51 2.36
CA ALA A 20 -1.76 -8.64 3.43
C ALA A 20 -2.71 -7.58 2.89
N SER A 21 -3.75 -7.24 3.64
CA SER A 21 -4.60 -6.08 3.37
C SER A 21 -5.08 -5.46 4.68
N GLY A 22 -5.38 -4.18 4.65
CA GLY A 22 -5.83 -3.48 5.85
C GLY A 22 -5.99 -1.98 5.64
N ILE A 23 -6.32 -1.31 6.74
CA ILE A 23 -6.47 0.15 6.82
C ILE A 23 -5.55 0.64 7.94
N VAL A 24 -4.78 1.68 7.65
CA VAL A 24 -3.95 2.38 8.64
C VAL A 24 -4.49 3.79 8.80
N HIS A 25 -4.79 4.19 10.03
CA HIS A 25 -5.12 5.59 10.34
C HIS A 25 -3.84 6.36 10.65
N LEU A 26 -3.64 7.50 9.99
CA LEU A 26 -2.42 8.28 10.05
C LEU A 26 -2.72 9.74 10.33
N THR A 27 -1.91 10.34 11.20
CA THR A 27 -1.77 11.79 11.37
C THR A 27 -0.46 12.31 10.77
N GLU A 28 0.53 11.42 10.65
CA GLU A 28 1.87 11.70 10.15
C GLU A 28 1.95 11.68 8.62
N SER A 29 3.02 12.26 8.08
CA SER A 29 3.28 12.32 6.64
C SER A 29 3.99 11.08 6.07
N GLU A 30 4.29 10.06 6.88
CA GLU A 30 5.01 8.86 6.42
C GLU A 30 4.40 7.57 6.97
N LEU A 31 4.23 6.58 6.09
CA LEU A 31 3.86 5.20 6.42
C LEU A 31 4.93 4.24 5.91
N LYS A 32 5.34 3.27 6.74
CA LYS A 32 6.36 2.28 6.40
C LYS A 32 5.80 0.87 6.48
N PHE A 33 6.13 0.07 5.48
CA PHE A 33 5.91 -1.37 5.46
C PHE A 33 7.24 -2.10 5.33
N TYR A 34 7.37 -3.20 6.07
CA TYR A 34 8.52 -4.09 6.01
C TYR A 34 8.04 -5.46 5.54
N ILE A 35 8.40 -5.86 4.31
CA ILE A 35 7.88 -7.07 3.67
C ILE A 35 9.03 -7.81 3.01
N GLY A 36 9.33 -9.03 3.47
CA GLY A 36 10.34 -9.90 2.86
C GLY A 36 11.72 -9.26 2.68
N GLY A 37 12.14 -8.39 3.62
CA GLY A 37 13.41 -7.66 3.54
C GLY A 37 13.36 -6.35 2.73
N LEU A 38 12.25 -6.05 2.07
CA LEU A 38 12.01 -4.75 1.44
C LEU A 38 11.41 -3.77 2.46
N THR A 39 11.88 -2.53 2.39
CA THR A 39 11.26 -1.40 3.10
C THR A 39 10.54 -0.53 2.06
N ILE A 40 9.23 -0.40 2.21
CA ILE A 40 8.38 0.41 1.34
C ILE A 40 7.84 1.57 2.16
N LYS A 41 8.04 2.80 1.67
CA LYS A 41 7.60 4.02 2.34
C LYS A 41 6.61 4.76 1.47
N TYR A 42 5.47 5.13 2.03
CA TYR A 42 4.58 6.12 1.45
C TYR A 42 4.80 7.46 2.15
N ARG A 43 5.06 8.51 1.38
CA ARG A 43 5.31 9.87 1.90
C ARG A 43 4.31 10.85 1.34
N PHE A 44 3.55 11.51 2.21
CA PHE A 44 2.60 12.54 1.83
C PHE A 44 3.29 13.89 1.70
N ASN A 45 3.20 14.46 0.51
CA ASN A 45 3.77 15.75 0.18
C ASN A 45 2.68 16.69 -0.32
N SER A 46 2.94 18.00 -0.24
CA SER A 46 2.08 19.02 -0.80
C SER A 46 2.91 20.03 -1.59
N ASP A 47 2.38 20.46 -2.72
CA ASP A 47 2.95 21.50 -3.57
C ASP A 47 1.85 22.22 -4.36
N ASN A 48 2.23 23.05 -5.33
CA ASN A 48 1.31 23.85 -6.13
C ASN A 48 0.85 23.15 -7.43
N GLU A 49 1.20 21.87 -7.62
CA GLU A 49 0.81 21.10 -8.80
C GLU A 49 -0.45 20.26 -8.54
N GLY A 50 -0.80 19.38 -9.48
CA GLY A 50 -1.92 18.45 -9.34
C GLY A 50 -1.61 17.24 -8.45
N GLU A 51 -2.64 16.43 -8.22
CA GLU A 51 -2.51 15.10 -7.61
C GLU A 51 -1.60 14.21 -8.47
N ARG A 52 -0.58 13.62 -7.85
CA ARG A 52 0.33 12.69 -8.54
C ARG A 52 1.07 11.82 -7.54
N PHE A 53 1.69 10.75 -8.05
CA PHE A 53 2.64 9.97 -7.29
C PHE A 53 3.96 9.80 -8.05
N GLU A 54 5.04 9.68 -7.30
CA GLU A 54 6.38 9.43 -7.81
C GLU A 54 6.98 8.28 -7.01
N ALA A 55 7.76 7.43 -7.66
CA ALA A 55 8.46 6.33 -7.01
C ALA A 55 9.96 6.46 -7.25
N GLU A 56 10.75 6.31 -6.19
CA GLU A 56 12.20 6.31 -6.24
C GLU A 56 12.77 5.24 -5.31
N ILE A 57 13.99 4.77 -5.60
CA ILE A 57 14.73 3.86 -4.72
C ILE A 57 15.88 4.65 -4.10
N ILE A 58 15.89 4.75 -2.77
CA ILE A 58 16.96 5.42 -2.00
C ILE A 58 17.41 4.47 -0.89
N ASN A 59 18.72 4.23 -0.78
CA ASN A 59 19.30 3.39 0.28
C ASN A 59 18.62 2.01 0.42
N ASN A 60 18.29 1.37 -0.71
CA ASN A 60 17.59 0.09 -0.76
C ASN A 60 16.16 0.11 -0.16
N GLU A 61 15.53 1.28 -0.12
CA GLU A 61 14.14 1.47 0.25
C GLU A 61 13.35 2.00 -0.96
N LEU A 62 12.17 1.45 -1.20
CA LEU A 62 11.24 2.00 -2.19
C LEU A 62 10.44 3.13 -1.53
N ILE A 63 10.57 4.34 -2.05
CA ILE A 63 9.85 5.52 -1.57
C ILE A 63 8.83 5.92 -2.62
N ILE A 64 7.56 5.90 -2.23
CA ILE A 64 6.42 6.34 -3.02
C ILE A 64 5.96 7.68 -2.42
N LYS A 65 6.22 8.76 -3.14
CA LYS A 65 5.75 10.10 -2.79
C LYS A 65 4.35 10.29 -3.34
N LEU A 66 3.43 10.72 -2.48
CA LEU A 66 2.03 10.98 -2.76
C LEU A 66 1.80 12.49 -2.62
N PHE A 67 1.71 13.19 -3.75
CA PHE A 67 1.57 14.65 -3.78
C PHE A 67 0.09 15.05 -3.86
N ASN A 68 -0.31 15.93 -2.95
CA ASN A 68 -1.66 16.50 -2.87
C ASN A 68 -2.76 15.44 -2.69
N PHE A 69 -2.41 14.34 -2.00
CA PHE A 69 -3.37 13.29 -1.62
C PHE A 69 -4.22 13.78 -0.44
N SER A 70 -5.24 14.58 -0.76
CA SER A 70 -6.09 15.27 0.21
C SER A 70 -7.57 15.28 -0.17
N ASN A 71 -8.03 14.36 -1.02
CA ASN A 71 -9.46 14.20 -1.32
C ASN A 71 -10.22 13.49 -0.17
N PRO A 72 -11.29 14.08 0.39
CA PRO A 72 -12.13 13.41 1.40
C PRO A 72 -12.88 12.18 0.90
N LEU A 73 -13.17 12.08 -0.41
CA LEU A 73 -13.79 10.91 -1.05
C LEU A 73 -12.75 9.87 -1.49
N GLY A 74 -11.49 10.18 -1.24
CA GLY A 74 -10.36 9.33 -1.47
C GLY A 74 -9.74 9.44 -2.86
N GLN A 75 -8.48 9.06 -2.93
CA GLN A 75 -7.74 8.86 -4.17
C GLN A 75 -6.70 7.75 -3.99
N GLY A 76 -6.22 7.17 -5.07
CA GLY A 76 -5.29 6.05 -4.98
C GLY A 76 -5.06 5.32 -6.28
N ARG A 77 -4.40 4.17 -6.17
CA ARG A 77 -4.12 3.28 -7.30
C ARG A 77 -4.73 1.92 -7.01
N ILE A 78 -5.85 1.65 -7.67
CA ILE A 78 -6.55 0.36 -7.60
C ILE A 78 -5.98 -0.67 -8.57
N ASP A 79 -5.30 -0.23 -9.63
CA ASP A 79 -4.51 -1.10 -10.49
C ASP A 79 -3.23 -1.52 -9.75
N PRO A 80 -2.91 -2.83 -9.63
CA PRO A 80 -1.72 -3.30 -8.95
C PRO A 80 -0.43 -2.70 -9.55
N VAL A 81 0.39 -2.09 -8.70
CA VAL A 81 1.70 -1.53 -9.07
C VAL A 81 2.80 -2.51 -8.66
N GLU A 82 3.68 -2.90 -9.59
CA GLU A 82 4.82 -3.76 -9.28
C GLU A 82 5.81 -3.01 -8.39
N LEU A 83 6.12 -3.58 -7.23
CA LEU A 83 7.03 -3.01 -6.22
C LEU A 83 8.39 -3.71 -6.20
N GLY A 84 8.47 -4.93 -6.72
CA GLY A 84 9.70 -5.72 -6.72
C GLY A 84 9.42 -7.22 -6.76
N ILE A 85 10.35 -8.01 -6.20
CA ILE A 85 10.28 -9.48 -6.18
C ILE A 85 10.53 -9.96 -4.75
N ILE A 86 9.68 -10.86 -4.25
CA ILE A 86 9.86 -11.57 -2.97
C ILE A 86 9.71 -13.06 -3.22
N ASN A 87 10.68 -13.87 -2.77
CA ASN A 87 10.67 -15.33 -2.90
C ASN A 87 10.41 -15.81 -4.36
N GLY A 88 11.00 -15.11 -5.34
CA GLY A 88 10.85 -15.45 -6.76
C GLY A 88 9.52 -15.06 -7.40
N ARG A 89 8.61 -14.42 -6.65
CA ARG A 89 7.33 -13.92 -7.16
C ARG A 89 7.32 -12.40 -7.18
N LYS A 90 6.70 -11.82 -8.21
CA LYS A 90 6.51 -10.37 -8.31
C LYS A 90 5.58 -9.90 -7.19
N LEU A 91 6.02 -8.90 -6.45
CA LEU A 91 5.26 -8.19 -5.43
C LEU A 91 4.56 -6.98 -6.06
N PHE A 92 3.28 -6.83 -5.75
CA PHE A 92 2.48 -5.68 -6.14
C PHE A 92 1.79 -5.06 -4.94
N ALA A 93 1.34 -3.81 -5.09
CA ALA A 93 0.40 -3.21 -4.17
C ALA A 93 -0.68 -2.40 -4.88
N THR A 94 -1.83 -2.33 -4.22
CA THR A 94 -2.85 -1.31 -4.44
C THR A 94 -2.98 -0.47 -3.16
N PHE A 95 -3.41 0.77 -3.32
CA PHE A 95 -3.67 1.63 -2.17
C PHE A 95 -4.77 2.65 -2.46
N TRP A 96 -5.44 3.08 -1.40
CA TRP A 96 -6.47 4.11 -1.41
C TRP A 96 -6.34 4.97 -0.17
N VAL A 97 -6.46 6.29 -0.30
CA VAL A 97 -6.28 7.25 0.78
C VAL A 97 -7.46 8.17 0.87
N ASP A 98 -8.24 8.04 1.94
CA ASP A 98 -9.30 8.98 2.31
C ASP A 98 -8.74 10.01 3.28
N THR A 99 -8.99 11.30 3.03
CA THR A 99 -8.54 12.41 3.91
C THR A 99 -9.74 13.18 4.44
N PRO A 100 -10.49 12.65 5.42
CA PRO A 100 -11.74 13.22 5.88
C PRO A 100 -11.60 14.60 6.54
N ASP A 101 -10.43 14.89 7.13
CA ASP A 101 -10.16 16.18 7.76
C ASP A 101 -8.81 16.74 7.29
N LEU A 102 -8.89 17.80 6.48
CA LEU A 102 -7.75 18.50 5.90
C LEU A 102 -6.97 19.32 6.92
N MET A 103 -7.59 19.71 8.04
CA MET A 103 -6.97 20.54 9.05
C MET A 103 -6.07 19.72 9.98
N SER A 104 -6.51 18.50 10.33
CA SER A 104 -5.76 17.59 11.22
C SER A 104 -4.85 16.63 10.47
N ASN A 105 -4.85 16.63 9.13
CA ASN A 105 -4.11 15.67 8.30
C ASN A 105 -4.47 14.20 8.61
N HIS A 106 -5.66 13.96 9.15
CA HIS A 106 -6.16 12.61 9.40
C HIS A 106 -6.40 11.91 8.06
N ARG A 107 -5.72 10.78 7.87
CA ARG A 107 -5.82 9.94 6.67
C ARG A 107 -6.20 8.51 7.05
N GLN A 108 -7.02 7.89 6.23
CA GLN A 108 -7.23 6.43 6.22
C GLN A 108 -6.53 5.87 4.99
N PHE A 109 -5.45 5.11 5.22
CA PHE A 109 -4.67 4.46 4.17
C PHE A 109 -5.06 3.00 4.05
N SER A 110 -5.87 2.68 3.06
CA SER A 110 -6.20 1.31 2.70
C SER A 110 -5.11 0.74 1.79
N TYR A 111 -4.66 -0.48 2.05
CA TYR A 111 -3.63 -1.14 1.26
C TYR A 111 -3.97 -2.60 0.99
N THR A 112 -3.43 -3.12 -0.11
CA THR A 112 -3.35 -4.56 -0.38
C THR A 112 -1.99 -4.87 -0.97
N PHE A 113 -1.24 -5.78 -0.35
CA PHE A 113 -0.04 -6.38 -0.91
C PHE A 113 -0.38 -7.72 -1.56
N LEU A 114 0.16 -7.90 -2.76
CA LEU A 114 -0.21 -8.95 -3.69
C LEU A 114 1.05 -9.65 -4.21
N LEU A 115 0.99 -10.95 -4.43
CA LEU A 115 1.99 -11.68 -5.21
C LEU A 115 1.35 -12.22 -6.48
N ALA A 116 2.04 -12.13 -7.63
CA ALA A 116 1.60 -12.83 -8.83
C ALA A 116 1.41 -14.32 -8.55
N GLU A 117 0.32 -14.91 -9.03
CA GLU A 117 0.13 -16.37 -9.01
C GLU A 117 1.22 -17.06 -9.84
N GLN A 118 1.55 -18.29 -9.46
CA GLN A 118 2.51 -19.14 -10.17
C GLN A 118 1.83 -19.83 -11.36
#